data_AF-U6D4C4-F1
#
_entry.id   AF-U6D4C4-F1
#
_cell.length_a   1.000
_cell.length_b   1.000
_cell.length_c   1.000
_cell.angle_alpha   90.00
_cell.angle_beta   90.00
_cell.angle_gamma   90.00
#
_symmetry.space_group_name_H-M   'P 1'
#
loop_
_entity.id
_entity.type
_entity.pdbx_description
1 polymer ?
#
loop_
_entity_poly.entity_id
_entity_poly.type
_entity_poly.pdbx_seq_one_letter_code
_entity_poly.pdbx_strand_id
1 'polypeptide(L)'
;QCVAAVFIAQLNQRSLDFVKIITILVTATASSVGAAGIPAGGVLTLAIILEAVNLPVQDISLILAVDWLVDRSCTVLNVEGDAFGAGLLQNYVDRSELRSSVPELIQVKSEMPLSPLPAPIEEGDPLLKRRSGPAGDADPCEKESVM
;
A
#
# COMPACT_ATOMS: atom_id res chain seq x y z
N GLN A 1 -6.99 -19.22 5.33
CA GLN A 1 -8.40 -19.62 5.48
C GLN A 1 -8.67 -21.11 5.24
N CYS A 2 -8.29 -21.68 4.09
CA CYS A 2 -8.54 -23.10 3.80
C CYS A 2 -8.03 -24.05 4.90
N VAL A 3 -6.80 -23.81 5.39
CA VAL A 3 -6.19 -24.60 6.48
C VAL A 3 -7.02 -24.51 7.76
N ALA A 4 -7.49 -23.32 8.15
CA ALA A 4 -8.30 -23.12 9.36
C ALA A 4 -9.67 -23.81 9.25
N ALA A 5 -10.33 -23.76 8.09
CA ALA A 5 -11.59 -24.46 7.85
C ALA A 5 -11.44 -25.99 7.93
N VAL A 6 -10.36 -26.52 7.34
CA VAL A 6 -10.04 -27.96 7.42
C VAL A 6 -9.70 -28.38 8.85
N PHE A 7 -8.94 -27.55 9.57
CA PHE A 7 -8.61 -27.77 10.98
C PHE A 7 -9.86 -27.88 11.85
N ILE A 8 -10.82 -26.95 11.72
CA ILE A 8 -12.09 -26.99 12.46
C ILE A 8 -12.92 -28.23 12.10
N ALA A 9 -12.93 -28.64 10.84
CA ALA A 9 -13.61 -29.87 10.43
C ALA A 9 -12.99 -31.12 11.07
N GLN A 10 -11.65 -31.18 11.14
CA GLN A 10 -10.92 -32.27 11.79
C GLN A 10 -11.13 -32.29 13.31
N LEU A 11 -11.14 -31.13 13.97
CA LEU A 11 -11.45 -31.02 15.40
C LEU A 11 -12.85 -31.57 15.74
N ASN A 12 -13.83 -31.32 14.87
CA ASN A 12 -15.21 -31.79 15.03
C ASN A 12 -15.47 -33.21 14.53
N GLN A 13 -14.44 -33.93 14.08
CA GLN A 13 -14.56 -35.26 13.48
C GLN A 13 -15.57 -35.31 12.31
N ARG A 14 -15.70 -34.19 11.58
CA ARG A 14 -16.59 -34.07 10.41
C ARG A 14 -15.81 -34.47 9.16
N SER A 15 -16.33 -35.45 8.42
CA SER A 15 -15.77 -35.80 7.11
C SER A 15 -16.03 -34.67 6.11
N LEU A 16 -14.96 -34.15 5.51
CA LEU A 16 -15.05 -33.24 4.37
C LEU A 16 -15.18 -34.06 3.10
N ASP A 17 -16.35 -33.96 2.47
CA ASP A 17 -16.57 -34.51 1.14
C ASP A 17 -15.84 -33.68 0.07
N PHE A 18 -15.57 -34.28 -1.09
CA PHE A 18 -14.88 -33.61 -2.20
C PHE A 18 -15.59 -32.32 -2.62
N VAL A 19 -16.93 -32.32 -2.63
CA VAL A 19 -17.73 -31.12 -2.93
C VAL A 19 -17.45 -30.00 -1.92
N LYS A 20 -17.38 -30.32 -0.62
CA LYS A 20 -17.09 -29.34 0.43
C LYS A 20 -15.70 -28.74 0.32
N ILE A 21 -14.70 -29.53 -0.10
CA ILE A 21 -13.35 -29.03 -0.34
C ILE A 21 -13.35 -28.00 -1.47
N ILE A 22 -14.04 -28.28 -2.58
CA ILE A 22 -14.19 -27.32 -3.67
C ILE A 22 -14.93 -26.06 -3.21
N THR A 23 -16.01 -26.21 -2.44
CA THR A 23 -16.73 -25.08 -1.86
C THR A 23 -15.81 -24.22 -0.99
N ILE A 24 -15.03 -24.82 -0.09
CA ILE A 24 -14.06 -24.08 0.74
C ILE A 24 -13.07 -23.33 -0.13
N LEU A 25 -12.53 -23.96 -1.18
CA LEU A 25 -11.55 -23.33 -2.07
C LEU A 25 -12.13 -22.12 -2.80
N VAL A 26 -13.30 -22.28 -3.42
CA VAL A 26 -13.96 -21.21 -4.19
C VAL A 26 -14.39 -20.08 -3.25
N THR A 27 -15.03 -20.39 -2.13
CA THR A 27 -15.48 -19.39 -1.15
C THR A 27 -14.29 -18.67 -0.53
N ALA A 28 -13.22 -19.36 -0.17
CA ALA A 28 -12.01 -18.73 0.37
C ALA A 28 -11.35 -17.81 -0.65
N THR A 29 -11.29 -18.21 -1.92
CA THR A 29 -10.71 -17.39 -2.99
C THR A 29 -11.55 -16.13 -3.23
N ALA A 30 -12.86 -16.27 -3.37
CA ALA A 30 -13.78 -15.14 -3.55
C ALA A 30 -13.74 -14.20 -2.34
N SER A 31 -13.71 -14.77 -1.13
CA SER A 31 -13.65 -14.01 0.11
C SER A 31 -12.33 -13.26 0.30
N SER A 32 -11.21 -13.82 -0.17
CA SER A 32 -9.88 -13.18 -0.09
C SER A 32 -9.83 -11.85 -0.84
N VAL A 33 -10.55 -11.70 -1.95
CA VAL A 33 -10.63 -10.44 -2.70
C VAL A 33 -11.48 -9.41 -1.94
N GLY A 34 -12.55 -9.85 -1.26
CA GLY A 34 -13.47 -8.98 -0.53
C GLY A 34 -12.99 -8.53 0.85
N ALA A 35 -11.92 -9.12 1.40
CA ALA A 35 -11.47 -8.87 2.77
C ALA A 35 -10.72 -7.54 2.96
N ALA A 36 -10.32 -6.85 1.88
CA ALA A 36 -9.44 -5.68 1.93
C ALA A 36 -10.00 -4.46 2.69
N GLY A 37 -11.32 -4.38 2.90
CA GLY A 37 -11.98 -3.22 3.51
C GLY A 37 -12.44 -3.41 4.96
N ILE A 38 -12.27 -4.59 5.56
CA ILE A 38 -12.90 -4.91 6.85
C ILE A 38 -11.83 -5.06 7.95
N PRO A 39 -11.89 -4.25 9.04
CA PRO A 39 -11.06 -4.45 10.22
C PRO A 39 -11.30 -5.85 10.80
N ALA A 40 -10.24 -6.61 11.09
CA ALA A 40 -10.32 -8.02 11.50
C ALA A 40 -11.07 -8.95 10.51
N GLY A 41 -10.95 -8.67 9.21
CA GLY A 41 -11.62 -9.44 8.14
C GLY A 41 -11.28 -10.93 8.14
N GLY A 42 -10.11 -11.36 8.66
CA GLY A 42 -9.72 -12.76 8.73
C GLY A 42 -10.72 -13.67 9.47
N VAL A 43 -11.28 -13.19 10.57
CA VAL A 43 -12.20 -13.97 11.41
C VAL A 43 -13.59 -14.05 10.76
N LEU A 44 -14.06 -12.92 10.22
CA LEU A 44 -15.35 -12.84 9.53
C LEU A 44 -15.38 -13.76 8.30
N THR A 45 -14.32 -13.70 7.50
CA THR A 45 -14.21 -14.52 6.28
C THR A 45 -14.14 -16.01 6.61
N LEU A 46 -13.50 -16.39 7.72
CA LEU A 46 -13.53 -17.76 8.21
C LEU A 46 -14.94 -18.19 8.62
N ALA A 47 -15.69 -17.33 9.34
CA ALA A 47 -17.07 -17.63 9.73
C ALA A 47 -17.98 -17.89 8.52
N ILE A 48 -17.86 -17.06 7.47
CA ILE A 48 -18.60 -17.23 6.21
C ILE A 48 -18.29 -18.58 5.54
N ILE A 49 -17.01 -18.98 5.53
CA ILE A 49 -16.61 -20.27 4.94
C ILE A 49 -17.19 -21.44 5.73
N LEU A 50 -17.15 -21.39 7.07
CA LEU A 50 -17.72 -22.45 7.91
C LEU A 50 -19.24 -22.56 7.73
N GLU A 51 -19.93 -21.43 7.63
CA GLU A 51 -21.37 -21.41 7.33
C GLU A 51 -21.67 -22.04 5.96
N ALA A 52 -20.87 -21.72 4.94
CA ALA A 52 -21.03 -22.25 3.58
C ALA A 52 -20.88 -23.79 3.50
N VAL A 53 -20.08 -24.41 4.38
CA VAL A 53 -19.94 -25.87 4.46
C VAL A 53 -20.71 -26.52 5.62
N ASN A 54 -21.56 -25.74 6.28
CA ASN A 54 -22.40 -26.16 7.40
C ASN A 54 -21.62 -26.76 8.58
N LEU A 55 -20.52 -26.09 8.96
CA LEU A 55 -19.71 -26.43 10.13
C LEU A 55 -20.02 -25.49 11.32
N PRO A 56 -19.89 -26.00 12.56
CA PRO A 56 -20.09 -25.20 13.76
C PRO A 56 -19.08 -24.06 13.85
N VAL A 57 -19.57 -22.84 14.06
CA VAL A 57 -18.75 -21.61 14.19
C VAL A 57 -18.24 -21.39 15.62
N GLN A 58 -18.68 -22.19 16.59
CA GLN A 58 -18.26 -22.07 17.99
C GLN A 58 -16.74 -22.22 18.18
N ASP A 59 -16.08 -23.00 17.31
CA ASP A 59 -14.65 -23.32 17.43
C ASP A 59 -13.72 -22.26 16.81
N ILE A 60 -14.27 -21.17 16.27
CA ILE A 60 -13.49 -20.02 15.77
C ILE A 60 -12.64 -19.39 16.89
N SER A 61 -13.08 -19.52 18.15
CA SER A 61 -12.35 -19.01 19.33
C SER A 61 -10.92 -19.54 19.44
N LEU A 62 -10.65 -20.78 18.99
CA LEU A 62 -9.29 -21.34 18.97
C LEU A 62 -8.41 -20.68 17.91
N ILE A 63 -8.98 -20.34 16.76
CA ILE A 63 -8.27 -19.63 15.69
C ILE A 63 -8.00 -18.19 16.10
N LEU A 64 -8.95 -17.53 16.77
CA LEU A 64 -8.78 -16.17 17.29
C LEU A 64 -7.56 -16.02 18.21
N ALA A 65 -7.22 -17.04 19.00
CA ALA A 65 -6.06 -17.01 19.88
C ALA A 65 -4.72 -16.91 19.12
N VAL A 66 -4.66 -17.44 17.90
CA VAL A 66 -3.47 -17.42 17.03
C VAL A 66 -3.59 -16.44 15.86
N ASP A 67 -4.75 -15.82 15.69
CA ASP A 67 -5.09 -14.94 14.56
C ASP A 67 -4.12 -13.77 14.45
N TRP A 68 -3.68 -13.20 15.58
CA TRP A 68 -2.70 -12.11 15.59
C TRP A 68 -1.38 -12.47 14.89
N LEU A 69 -0.96 -13.74 14.90
CA LEU A 69 0.26 -14.19 14.23
C LEU A 69 0.00 -14.51 12.75
N VAL A 70 -1.13 -15.16 12.48
CA VAL A 70 -1.54 -15.57 11.14
C VAL A 70 -1.87 -14.34 10.27
N ASP A 71 -2.57 -13.36 10.82
CA ASP A 71 -2.92 -12.09 10.18
C ASP A 71 -1.67 -11.33 9.70
N ARG A 72 -0.63 -11.26 10.54
CA ARG A 72 0.64 -10.62 10.18
C ARG A 72 1.33 -11.36 9.03
N SER A 73 1.33 -12.69 9.08
CA SER A 73 1.93 -13.53 8.04
C SER A 73 1.21 -13.36 6.70
N CYS A 74 -0.13 -13.33 6.72
CA CYS A 74 -0.94 -13.07 5.52
C CYS A 74 -0.66 -11.70 4.91
N THR A 75 -0.48 -10.67 5.73
CA THR A 75 -0.12 -9.33 5.24
C THR A 75 1.22 -9.34 4.50
N VAL A 76 2.23 -10.03 5.04
CA VAL A 76 3.54 -10.16 4.38
C VAL A 76 3.41 -10.87 3.03
N LEU A 77 2.69 -12.00 2.98
CA LEU A 77 2.50 -12.74 1.73
C LEU A 77 1.71 -11.96 0.67
N ASN A 78 0.73 -11.16 1.08
CA ASN A 78 -0.02 -10.30 0.15
C ASN A 78 0.91 -9.24 -0.48
N VAL A 79 1.73 -8.57 0.33
CA VAL A 79 2.68 -7.56 -0.17
C VAL A 79 3.78 -8.20 -1.03
N GLU A 80 4.26 -9.38 -0.64
CA GLU A 80 5.24 -10.14 -1.42
C GLU A 80 4.66 -10.56 -2.79
N GLY A 81 3.39 -10.99 -2.82
CA GLY A 81 2.67 -11.28 -4.05
C GLY A 81 2.58 -10.09 -5.00
N ASP A 82 2.29 -8.90 -4.47
CA ASP A 82 2.25 -7.66 -5.26
C ASP A 82 3.64 -7.28 -5.80
N ALA A 83 4.69 -7.47 -5.00
CA ALA A 83 6.08 -7.22 -5.43
C ALA A 83 6.50 -8.17 -6.58
N PHE A 84 6.19 -9.46 -6.47
CA PHE A 84 6.40 -10.42 -7.56
C PHE A 84 5.55 -10.10 -8.78
N GLY A 85 4.29 -9.70 -8.58
CA GLY A 85 3.38 -9.29 -9.65
C GLY A 85 3.92 -8.11 -10.45
N ALA A 86 4.45 -7.08 -9.76
CA ALA A 86 5.07 -5.93 -10.40
C ALA A 86 6.32 -6.32 -11.21
N GLY A 87 7.20 -7.17 -10.65
CA GLY A 87 8.38 -7.67 -11.35
C GLY A 87 8.04 -8.53 -12.57
N LEU A 88 7.00 -9.37 -12.45
CA LEU A 88 6.51 -10.18 -13.56
C LEU A 88 5.94 -9.28 -14.68
N LEU A 89 5.11 -8.31 -14.32
CA LEU A 89 4.51 -7.38 -15.27
C LEU A 89 5.57 -6.58 -16.03
N GLN A 90 6.61 -6.09 -15.33
CA GLN A 90 7.74 -5.40 -15.97
C GLN A 90 8.41 -6.27 -17.05
N ASN A 91 8.77 -7.51 -16.73
CA ASN A 91 9.38 -8.43 -17.69
C ASN A 91 8.44 -8.78 -18.86
N TYR A 92 7.12 -8.86 -18.63
CA TYR A 92 6.15 -9.07 -19.70
C TYR A 92 6.05 -7.87 -20.64
N VAL A 93 6.03 -6.64 -20.10
CA VAL A 93 5.98 -5.40 -20.89
C VAL A 93 7.26 -5.23 -21.70
N ASP A 94 8.44 -5.39 -21.10
CA ASP A 94 9.73 -5.25 -21.80
C ASP A 94 9.85 -6.22 -23.00
N ARG A 95 9.35 -7.46 -22.84
CA ARG A 95 9.32 -8.45 -23.93
C ARG A 95 8.26 -8.16 -24.98
N SER A 96 7.17 -7.47 -24.62
CA SER A 96 6.15 -7.03 -25.56
C SER A 96 6.68 -5.91 -26.46
N GLU A 97 7.36 -4.91 -25.88
CA GLU A 97 7.99 -3.81 -26.61
C GLU A 97 9.09 -4.32 -27.58
N LEU A 98 9.89 -5.30 -27.15
CA LEU A 98 10.89 -5.97 -27.99
C LEU A 98 10.28 -6.74 -29.19
N ARG A 99 9.05 -7.26 -29.08
CA ARG A 99 8.34 -7.90 -30.20
C ARG A 99 7.63 -6.90 -31.12
N SER A 100 7.23 -5.74 -30.60
CA SER A 100 6.68 -4.62 -31.37
C SER A 100 7.73 -3.96 -32.28
N SER A 101 9.02 -4.16 -31.97
CA SER A 101 10.17 -3.66 -32.74
C SER A 101 10.44 -4.46 -34.04
N VAL A 102 9.45 -4.59 -34.93
CA VAL A 102 9.70 -4.68 -36.38
C VAL A 102 9.73 -3.23 -36.88
N PRO A 103 10.75 -2.80 -37.64
CA PRO A 103 11.12 -1.39 -37.72
C PRO A 103 10.14 -0.61 -38.61
N GLU A 104 9.17 0.04 -38.00
CA GLU A 104 8.45 1.14 -38.64
C GLU A 104 8.78 2.46 -37.92
N LEU A 105 9.79 3.13 -38.50
CA LEU A 105 9.95 4.58 -38.57
C LEU A 105 9.76 5.37 -37.26
N ILE A 106 10.86 5.49 -36.51
CA ILE A 106 11.13 6.70 -35.73
C ILE A 106 11.36 7.85 -36.73
N GLN A 107 10.26 8.47 -37.18
CA GLN A 107 10.25 9.74 -37.87
C GLN A 107 9.30 10.69 -37.13
N VAL A 108 9.91 11.73 -36.57
CA VAL A 108 9.40 13.10 -36.38
C VAL A 108 8.37 13.31 -35.27
N LYS A 109 8.84 13.94 -34.18
CA LYS A 109 8.51 15.33 -33.73
C LYS A 109 8.95 15.44 -32.26
N SER A 110 9.97 16.20 -31.91
CA SER A 110 9.87 17.65 -31.83
C SER A 110 11.26 18.27 -31.69
N GLU A 111 11.79 18.85 -32.77
CA GLU A 111 12.66 20.01 -32.63
C GLU A 111 11.77 21.17 -32.15
N MET A 112 11.98 21.62 -30.91
CA MET A 112 11.60 22.96 -30.51
C MET A 112 12.91 23.68 -30.13
N PRO A 113 13.23 24.85 -30.70
CA PRO A 113 14.46 25.53 -30.38
C PRO A 113 14.41 25.95 -28.91
N LEU A 114 15.44 25.53 -28.19
CA LEU A 114 15.81 25.97 -26.87
C LEU A 114 16.07 27.48 -26.88
N SER A 115 15.02 28.26 -26.67
CA SER A 115 15.12 29.66 -26.28
C SER A 115 15.78 29.73 -24.90
N PRO A 116 16.76 30.63 -24.65
CA PRO A 116 17.36 30.77 -23.33
C PRO A 116 16.29 31.23 -22.33
N LEU A 117 16.15 30.50 -21.23
CA LEU A 117 15.35 30.89 -20.07
C LEU A 117 15.77 32.30 -19.59
N PRO A 118 14.84 33.25 -19.38
CA PRO A 118 15.15 34.49 -18.69
C PRO A 118 15.57 34.18 -17.24
N ALA A 119 16.54 34.91 -16.72
CA ALA A 119 17.09 34.77 -15.38
C ALA A 119 16.01 34.80 -14.27
N PRO A 120 16.25 34.18 -13.10
CA PRO A 120 15.27 34.14 -12.01
C PRO A 120 14.90 35.55 -11.59
N ILE A 121 13.61 35.87 -11.68
CA ILE A 121 13.04 37.06 -11.06
C ILE A 121 12.96 36.74 -9.57
N GLU A 122 13.68 37.49 -8.74
CA GLU A 122 13.58 37.39 -7.28
C GLU A 122 12.16 37.71 -6.84
N GLU A 123 11.37 36.67 -6.54
CA GLU A 123 10.15 36.80 -5.74
C GLU A 123 10.54 37.23 -4.33
N GLY A 124 10.48 38.53 -4.09
CA GLY A 124 10.64 39.11 -2.77
C GLY A 124 9.56 38.61 -1.82
N ASP A 125 9.95 37.75 -0.89
CA ASP A 125 9.14 37.36 0.27
C ASP A 125 8.84 38.61 1.13
N PRO A 126 7.57 39.05 1.23
CA PRO A 126 7.22 40.27 1.96
C PRO A 126 7.41 40.17 3.49
N LEU A 127 7.79 39.01 4.03
CA LEU A 127 7.76 38.76 5.48
C LEU A 127 9.13 38.75 6.18
N LEU A 128 10.24 38.94 5.45
CA LEU A 128 11.57 39.06 6.06
C LEU A 128 11.95 40.50 6.46
N LYS A 129 11.07 41.49 6.25
CA LYS A 129 11.34 42.91 6.57
C LYS A 129 11.06 43.30 8.03
N ARG A 130 11.27 42.39 8.98
CA ARG A 130 11.19 42.73 10.41
C ARG A 130 12.26 42.01 11.22
N ARG A 131 13.33 42.76 11.49
CA ARG A 131 14.11 42.83 12.76
C ARG A 131 15.59 42.45 12.66
N SER A 132 16.44 43.46 12.40
CA SER A 132 17.79 43.69 12.98
C SER A 132 18.49 44.77 12.14
N GLY A 133 18.28 46.06 12.36
CA GLY A 133 18.96 46.88 13.38
C GLY A 133 20.19 47.58 12.77
N PRO A 134 20.27 48.91 12.66
CA PRO A 134 21.45 49.58 12.11
C PRO A 134 22.53 49.73 13.19
N ALA A 135 23.75 49.28 12.88
CA ALA A 135 24.95 49.59 13.64
C ALA A 135 25.76 50.65 12.88
N GLY A 136 26.07 51.75 13.56
CA GLY A 136 27.21 52.63 13.29
C GLY A 136 26.92 53.84 12.40
N ASP A 137 26.67 55.01 12.99
CA ASP A 137 27.70 56.07 13.00
C ASP A 137 27.36 57.23 13.97
N ALA A 138 28.43 57.83 14.52
CA ALA A 138 28.55 59.09 15.28
C ALA A 138 28.31 59.13 16.82
N ASP A 139 29.42 59.14 17.56
CA ASP A 139 29.68 59.87 18.84
C ASP A 139 29.48 61.41 18.62
N PRO A 140 29.29 62.32 19.62
CA PRO A 140 29.69 62.19 21.03
C PRO A 140 28.75 62.79 22.12
N CYS A 141 29.05 62.42 23.38
CA CYS A 141 29.01 63.24 24.60
C CYS A 141 27.91 64.31 24.81
N GLU A 142 27.07 64.14 25.85
CA GLU A 142 26.81 65.07 26.98
C GLU A 142 25.58 64.56 27.79
N LYS A 143 25.78 64.10 29.04
CA LYS A 143 25.50 64.77 30.32
C LYS A 143 24.01 64.88 30.71
N GLU A 144 23.81 64.73 32.03
CA GLU A 144 22.70 65.24 32.86
C GLU A 144 21.49 64.28 33.02
N SER A 145 21.30 63.60 34.15
CA SER A 145 20.94 64.04 35.52
C SER A 145 19.43 64.27 35.71
N VAL A 146 18.88 63.65 36.77
CA VAL A 146 17.55 63.91 37.40
C VAL A 146 16.35 63.50 36.52
N MET A 147 15.33 62.76 36.94
CA MET A 147 14.61 62.64 38.22
C MET A 147 13.79 61.34 38.24
#